data_AF-A0A7Y2GHE1-F1
#
_entry.id   AF-A0A7Y2GHE1-F1
#
_cell.length_a   1.000
_cell.length_b   1.000
_cell.length_c   1.000
_cell.angle_alpha   90.00
_cell.angle_beta   90.00
_cell.angle_gamma   90.00
#
_symmetry.space_group_name_H-M   'P 1'
#
loop_
_entity.id
_entity.type
_entity.pdbx_description
1 polymer ?
#
loop_
_entity_poly.entity_id
_entity_poly.type
_entity_poly.pdbx_seq_one_letter_code
_entity_poly.pdbx_strand_id
1 'polypeptide(L)'
;DLGVATGLAFDKSGNLYVGDRGGMIYRVSGLGDARDWAELEASVSAYHLAFGPDGDLYVTAPGLCSHDVIHRITQDGSRTDFFKGLGRPQGLGFDDDGNLYVAACLRGRHGIVRISSDGKAAGLFLAGMSVVGLCFDREGKMIVATGDAVYSLDIGVYGTLL
;
A
#
# COMPACT_ATOMS: atom_id res chain seq x y z
N ASP A 1 20.05 10.27 6.10
CA ASP A 1 19.97 9.78 4.72
C ASP A 1 18.86 8.73 4.69
N LEU A 2 17.97 8.77 3.70
CA LEU A 2 16.79 7.90 3.58
C LEU A 2 17.01 6.75 2.56
N GLY A 3 18.26 6.52 2.14
CA GLY A 3 18.58 5.51 1.15
C GLY A 3 17.87 5.79 -0.19
N VAL A 4 17.27 4.76 -0.79
CA VAL A 4 16.46 4.89 -2.00
C VAL A 4 14.97 4.95 -1.62
N ALA A 5 14.53 6.12 -1.17
CA ALA A 5 13.15 6.37 -0.77
C ALA A 5 12.17 6.15 -1.95
N THR A 6 11.13 5.34 -1.74
CA THR A 6 10.20 4.95 -2.82
C THR A 6 8.72 5.00 -2.44
N GLY A 7 8.39 4.92 -1.14
CA GLY A 7 7.01 5.00 -0.65
C GLY A 7 6.89 5.92 0.55
N LEU A 8 5.74 6.57 0.69
CA LEU A 8 5.43 7.39 1.84
C LEU A 8 3.97 7.24 2.27
N ALA A 9 3.70 7.44 3.56
CA ALA A 9 2.35 7.53 4.11
C ALA A 9 2.35 8.42 5.36
N PHE A 10 1.20 9.04 5.65
CA PHE A 10 0.98 9.78 6.89
C PHE A 10 0.08 8.96 7.82
N ASP A 11 0.40 8.93 9.12
CA ASP A 11 -0.54 8.43 10.12
C ASP A 11 -1.60 9.49 10.48
N LYS A 12 -2.62 9.11 11.26
CA LYS A 12 -3.69 10.02 11.73
C LYS A 12 -3.20 11.15 12.65
N SER A 13 -1.97 11.05 13.16
CA SER A 13 -1.33 12.09 13.96
C SER A 13 -0.46 13.03 13.11
N GLY A 14 -0.42 12.83 11.78
CA GLY A 14 0.37 13.62 10.85
C GLY A 14 1.86 13.26 10.81
N ASN A 15 2.27 12.13 11.39
CA ASN A 15 3.65 11.67 11.26
C ASN A 15 3.88 11.07 9.87
N LEU A 16 4.99 11.43 9.23
CA LEU A 16 5.38 10.90 7.94
C LEU A 16 6.19 9.61 8.12
N TYR A 17 5.86 8.59 7.34
CA TYR A 17 6.61 7.35 7.23
C TYR A 17 7.13 7.21 5.81
N VAL A 18 8.40 6.83 5.67
CA VAL A 18 9.07 6.69 4.37
C VAL A 18 9.73 5.32 4.30
N GLY A 19 9.41 4.55 3.26
CA GLY A 19 10.03 3.26 2.98
C GLY A 19 11.14 3.41 1.95
N ASP A 20 12.29 2.81 2.22
CA ASP A 20 13.38 2.71 1.26
C ASP A 20 13.51 1.31 0.66
N ARG A 21 14.08 1.25 -0.54
CA ARG A 21 14.19 -0.01 -1.30
C ARG A 21 15.08 -1.07 -0.62
N GLY A 22 16.01 -0.65 0.22
CA GLY A 22 16.87 -1.49 1.05
C GLY A 22 16.15 -2.19 2.19
N GLY A 23 14.94 -1.75 2.54
CA GLY A 23 14.06 -2.43 3.47
C GLY A 23 13.78 -1.68 4.76
N MET A 24 14.39 -0.51 4.97
CA MET A 24 14.12 0.30 6.13
C MET A 24 12.87 1.14 5.93
N ILE A 25 12.09 1.26 7.00
CA ILE A 25 10.99 2.21 7.11
C ILE A 25 11.36 3.22 8.19
N TYR A 26 11.38 4.48 7.79
CA TYR A 26 11.72 5.61 8.62
C TYR A 26 10.46 6.32 9.07
N ARG A 27 10.42 6.74 10.34
CA ARG A 27 9.50 7.78 10.81
C ARG A 27 10.21 9.13 10.72
N VAL A 28 9.58 10.09 10.05
CA VAL A 28 10.11 11.43 9.81
C VAL A 28 9.30 12.44 10.60
N SER A 29 9.99 13.23 11.45
CA SER A 29 9.37 14.30 12.22
C SER A 29 8.92 15.45 11.33
N GLY A 30 8.04 16.32 11.82
CA GLY A 30 7.65 17.56 11.12
C GLY A 30 8.81 18.54 10.88
N LEU A 31 9.96 18.33 11.52
CA LEU A 31 11.20 19.08 11.31
C LEU A 31 12.14 18.41 10.28
N GLY A 32 11.77 17.24 9.77
CA GLY A 32 12.55 16.47 8.79
C GLY A 32 13.52 15.44 9.40
N ASP A 33 13.50 15.25 10.73
CA ASP A 33 14.36 14.26 11.38
C ASP A 33 13.83 12.84 11.14
N ALA A 34 14.58 12.04 10.39
CA ALA A 34 14.27 10.65 10.13
C ALA A 34 14.88 9.72 11.19
N ARG A 35 14.11 8.75 11.66
CA ARG A 35 14.56 7.66 12.55
C ARG A 35 14.06 6.32 12.04
N ASP A 36 14.91 5.31 12.16
CA ASP A 36 14.55 3.91 11.88
C ASP A 36 13.34 3.52 12.75
N TRP A 37 12.36 2.88 12.14
CA TRP A 37 11.13 2.49 12.81
C TRP A 37 10.80 1.01 12.62
N ALA A 38 10.94 0.48 11.41
CA ALA A 38 10.75 -0.94 11.12
C ALA A 38 11.64 -1.40 9.96
N GLU A 39 11.91 -2.70 9.90
CA GLU A 39 12.73 -3.31 8.84
C GLU A 39 11.97 -4.48 8.17
N LEU A 40 12.02 -4.50 6.85
CA LEU A 40 11.48 -5.51 5.96
C LEU A 40 12.57 -5.98 4.98
N GLU A 41 12.25 -7.00 4.18
CA GLU A 41 13.18 -7.47 3.15
C GLU A 41 13.30 -6.47 2.00
N ALA A 42 14.50 -6.29 1.46
CA ALA A 42 14.73 -5.38 0.35
C ALA A 42 13.78 -5.67 -0.84
N SER A 43 13.19 -4.62 -1.40
CA SER A 43 12.32 -4.75 -2.57
C SER A 43 13.14 -4.68 -3.85
N VAL A 44 12.82 -5.55 -4.82
CA VAL A 44 13.39 -5.44 -6.16
C VAL A 44 12.80 -4.29 -6.98
N SER A 45 11.83 -3.53 -6.45
CA SER A 45 11.22 -2.40 -7.14
C SER A 45 11.11 -1.17 -6.24
N ALA A 46 10.15 -1.15 -5.31
CA ALA A 46 9.77 0.00 -4.52
C ALA A 46 8.93 -0.44 -3.32
N TYR A 47 8.92 0.34 -2.25
CA TYR A 47 7.97 0.19 -1.16
C TYR A 47 6.72 1.01 -1.47
N HIS A 48 5.53 0.48 -1.17
CA HIS A 48 4.32 1.29 -1.10
C HIS A 48 3.70 1.12 0.28
N LEU A 49 3.15 2.21 0.78
CA LEU A 49 2.74 2.37 2.17
C LEU A 49 1.31 2.93 2.23
N ALA A 50 0.48 2.39 3.11
CA ALA A 50 -0.79 3.00 3.48
C ALA A 50 -1.12 2.68 4.93
N PHE A 51 -1.63 3.67 5.67
CA PHE A 51 -2.19 3.43 6.99
C PHE A 51 -3.63 2.89 6.88
N GLY A 52 -3.92 1.85 7.65
CA GLY A 52 -5.26 1.30 7.78
C GLY A 52 -6.13 2.09 8.76
N PRO A 53 -7.46 1.84 8.78
CA PRO A 53 -8.36 2.46 9.74
C PRO A 53 -8.04 2.04 11.19
N ASP A 54 -7.37 0.91 11.38
CA ASP A 54 -6.85 0.39 12.64
C ASP A 54 -5.63 1.16 13.18
N GLY A 55 -5.03 2.04 12.38
CA GLY A 55 -3.85 2.83 12.74
C GLY A 55 -2.52 2.13 12.50
N ASP A 56 -2.53 0.96 11.85
CA ASP A 56 -1.34 0.21 11.51
C ASP A 56 -0.89 0.50 10.06
N LEU A 57 0.39 0.29 9.81
CA LEU A 57 0.99 0.51 8.49
C LEU A 57 0.94 -0.77 7.67
N TYR A 58 0.36 -0.69 6.48
CA TYR A 58 0.35 -1.77 5.50
C TYR A 58 1.36 -1.48 4.42
N VAL A 59 2.16 -2.50 4.09
CA VAL A 59 3.33 -2.35 3.22
C VAL A 59 3.32 -3.40 2.13
N THR A 60 3.53 -2.96 0.90
CA THR A 60 3.89 -3.83 -0.22
C THR A 60 5.35 -3.58 -0.58
N ALA A 61 6.10 -4.68 -0.67
CA ALA A 61 7.50 -4.69 -1.10
C ALA A 61 7.63 -5.78 -2.18
N PRO A 62 7.21 -5.51 -3.43
CA PRO A 62 7.19 -6.52 -4.48
C PRO A 62 8.58 -7.13 -4.69
N GLY A 63 8.58 -8.45 -4.71
CA GLY A 63 9.74 -9.29 -4.95
C GLY A 63 9.76 -9.82 -6.39
N LEU A 64 10.51 -10.90 -6.60
CA LEU A 64 10.48 -11.66 -7.86
C LEU A 64 9.47 -12.83 -7.81
N CYS A 65 8.74 -12.97 -6.70
CA CYS A 65 7.85 -14.10 -6.44
C CYS A 65 6.42 -13.81 -6.94
N SER A 66 5.70 -14.89 -7.27
CA SER A 66 4.26 -14.83 -7.62
C SER A 66 3.33 -14.89 -6.41
N HIS A 67 3.91 -14.93 -5.20
CA HIS A 67 3.20 -15.08 -3.92
C HIS A 67 3.74 -14.08 -2.89
N ASP A 68 3.89 -12.82 -3.31
CA ASP A 68 4.32 -11.75 -2.43
C ASP A 68 3.27 -11.51 -1.32
N VAL A 69 3.75 -10.85 -0.27
CA VAL A 69 3.03 -10.63 0.98
C VAL A 69 2.72 -9.13 1.11
N ILE A 70 1.55 -8.84 1.67
CA ILE A 70 1.26 -7.54 2.27
C ILE A 70 1.60 -7.67 3.75
N HIS A 71 2.55 -6.87 4.20
CA HIS A 71 2.91 -6.82 5.62
C HIS A 71 2.03 -5.82 6.34
N ARG A 72 1.68 -6.13 7.59
CA ARG A 72 1.09 -5.21 8.56
C ARG A 72 2.11 -4.95 9.65
N ILE A 73 2.35 -3.68 9.94
CA ILE A 73 3.28 -3.22 10.97
C ILE A 73 2.50 -2.37 11.96
N THR A 74 2.46 -2.82 13.20
CA THR A 74 1.80 -2.11 14.29
C THR A 74 2.61 -0.90 14.73
N GLN A 75 1.98 0.01 15.48
CA GLN A 75 2.61 1.23 16.02
C GLN A 75 3.93 0.99 16.79
N ASP A 76 4.07 -0.17 17.44
CA ASP A 76 5.27 -0.60 18.17
C ASP A 76 6.34 -1.25 17.26
N GLY A 77 6.11 -1.30 15.96
CA GLY A 77 7.01 -1.88 14.96
C GLY A 77 6.87 -3.40 14.77
N SER A 78 5.91 -4.05 15.45
CA SER A 78 5.71 -5.51 15.28
C SER A 78 5.14 -5.83 13.90
N ARG A 79 5.77 -6.81 13.24
CA ARG A 79 5.44 -7.21 11.87
C ARG A 79 4.63 -8.50 11.84
N THR A 80 3.56 -8.48 11.07
CA THR A 80 2.79 -9.67 10.71
C THR A 80 2.47 -9.69 9.21
N ASP A 81 2.06 -10.85 8.71
CA ASP A 81 1.60 -10.98 7.33
C ASP A 81 0.08 -10.80 7.30
N PHE A 82 -0.41 -9.82 6.56
CA PHE A 82 -1.84 -9.55 6.41
C PHE A 82 -2.46 -10.40 5.31
N PHE A 83 -1.84 -10.44 4.14
CA PHE A 83 -2.35 -11.16 2.98
C PHE A 83 -1.20 -11.73 2.14
N LYS A 84 -1.40 -12.92 1.55
CA LYS A 84 -0.42 -13.60 0.69
C LYS A 84 -1.06 -14.06 -0.62
N GLY A 85 -0.23 -14.21 -1.65
CA GLY A 85 -0.65 -14.78 -2.94
C GLY A 85 -0.97 -13.74 -4.01
N LEU A 86 -0.38 -12.55 -3.87
CA LEU A 86 -0.38 -11.54 -4.92
C LEU A 86 0.93 -11.62 -5.72
N GLY A 87 0.83 -11.46 -7.04
CA GLY A 87 1.99 -11.23 -7.88
C GLY A 87 2.27 -9.72 -7.99
N ARG A 88 3.49 -9.32 -7.61
CA ARG A 88 3.99 -7.93 -7.70
C ARG A 88 2.99 -6.88 -7.17
N PRO A 89 2.56 -6.96 -5.89
CA PRO A 89 1.71 -5.94 -5.29
C PRO A 89 2.46 -4.59 -5.23
N GLN A 90 1.79 -3.50 -5.59
CA GLN A 90 2.35 -2.14 -5.64
C GLN A 90 1.48 -1.21 -4.77
N GLY A 91 1.04 -0.06 -5.29
CA GLY A 91 0.27 0.91 -4.54
C GLY A 91 -1.01 0.34 -3.94
N LEU A 92 -1.33 0.80 -2.75
CA LEU A 92 -2.43 0.30 -1.93
C LEU A 92 -3.16 1.46 -1.22
N GLY A 93 -4.42 1.24 -0.88
CA GLY A 93 -5.24 2.19 -0.12
C GLY A 93 -6.47 1.51 0.48
N PHE A 94 -6.96 2.07 1.59
CA PHE A 94 -8.14 1.54 2.30
C PHE A 94 -9.40 2.32 1.95
N ASP A 95 -10.54 1.62 1.91
CA ASP A 95 -11.87 2.26 1.98
C ASP A 95 -12.34 2.43 3.45
N ASP A 96 -13.38 3.24 3.64
CA ASP A 96 -13.97 3.53 4.95
C ASP A 96 -14.55 2.30 5.66
N ASP A 97 -14.88 1.24 4.91
CA ASP A 97 -15.30 -0.07 5.45
C ASP A 97 -14.11 -0.95 5.88
N GLY A 98 -12.88 -0.47 5.68
CA GLY A 98 -11.62 -1.13 6.03
C GLY A 98 -11.16 -2.19 5.04
N ASN A 99 -11.72 -2.24 3.83
CA ASN A 99 -11.21 -3.10 2.77
C ASN A 99 -9.95 -2.49 2.15
N LEU A 100 -8.98 -3.35 1.84
CA LEU A 100 -7.73 -2.94 1.23
C LEU A 100 -7.79 -3.14 -0.30
N TYR A 101 -7.46 -2.09 -1.03
CA TYR A 101 -7.32 -2.12 -2.49
C TYR A 101 -5.84 -2.07 -2.83
N VAL A 102 -5.39 -2.94 -3.73
CA VAL A 102 -3.97 -3.07 -4.10
C VAL A 102 -3.83 -3.25 -5.60
N ALA A 103 -2.95 -2.48 -6.21
CA ALA A 103 -2.48 -2.73 -7.58
C ALA A 103 -1.65 -4.02 -7.59
N ALA A 104 -2.15 -5.10 -8.19
CA ALA A 104 -1.52 -6.41 -8.14
C ALA A 104 -1.98 -7.36 -9.26
N CYS A 105 -1.31 -8.51 -9.34
CA CYS A 105 -1.79 -9.67 -10.09
C CYS A 105 -2.41 -10.70 -9.12
N LEU A 106 -3.70 -11.01 -9.29
CA LEU A 106 -4.37 -12.08 -8.54
C LEU A 106 -4.72 -13.24 -9.47
N ARG A 107 -4.03 -14.39 -9.28
CA ARG A 107 -4.25 -15.62 -10.07
C ARG A 107 -4.15 -15.36 -11.58
N GLY A 108 -3.14 -14.61 -12.00
CA GLY A 108 -2.90 -14.28 -13.41
C GLY A 108 -3.72 -13.11 -13.96
N ARG A 109 -4.58 -12.47 -13.14
CA ARG A 109 -5.37 -11.30 -13.54
C ARG A 109 -4.80 -10.02 -12.94
N HIS A 110 -4.44 -9.07 -13.78
CA HIS A 110 -3.86 -7.80 -13.38
C HIS A 110 -4.93 -6.73 -13.15
N GLY A 111 -4.69 -5.87 -12.17
CA GLY A 111 -5.48 -4.66 -11.93
C GLY A 111 -5.52 -4.30 -10.45
N ILE A 112 -6.66 -3.81 -9.99
CA ILE A 112 -6.91 -3.54 -8.57
C ILE A 112 -7.58 -4.76 -7.94
N VAL A 113 -6.96 -5.29 -6.90
CA VAL A 113 -7.47 -6.36 -6.06
C VAL A 113 -8.07 -5.75 -4.81
N ARG A 114 -9.32 -6.10 -4.49
CA ARG A 114 -9.94 -5.77 -3.20
C ARG A 114 -9.78 -6.96 -2.26
N ILE A 115 -9.30 -6.69 -1.05
CA ILE A 115 -9.14 -7.64 0.05
C ILE A 115 -10.08 -7.20 1.17
N SER A 116 -10.84 -8.15 1.75
CA SER A 116 -11.73 -7.87 2.86
C SER A 116 -10.97 -7.34 4.08
N SER A 117 -11.65 -6.59 4.93
CA SER A 117 -11.08 -6.01 6.16
C SER A 117 -10.48 -7.06 7.12
N ASP A 118 -10.94 -8.31 7.07
CA ASP A 118 -10.37 -9.43 7.83
C ASP A 118 -9.24 -10.19 7.11
N GLY A 119 -8.87 -9.76 5.90
CA GLY A 119 -7.81 -10.36 5.09
C GLY A 119 -8.16 -11.73 4.48
N LYS A 120 -9.39 -12.24 4.62
CA LYS A 120 -9.72 -13.62 4.24
C LYS A 120 -10.24 -13.78 2.82
N ALA A 121 -10.84 -12.74 2.25
CA ALA A 121 -11.40 -12.77 0.91
C ALA A 121 -10.66 -11.77 0.02
N ALA A 122 -10.33 -12.19 -1.20
CA ALA A 122 -9.73 -11.32 -2.20
C ALA A 122 -10.36 -11.56 -3.57
N GLY A 123 -10.61 -10.47 -4.29
CA GLY A 123 -11.20 -10.51 -5.63
C GLY A 123 -10.64 -9.40 -6.51
N LEU A 124 -10.62 -9.65 -7.83
CA LEU A 124 -10.31 -8.60 -8.79
C LEU A 124 -11.48 -7.61 -8.78
N PHE A 125 -11.20 -6.37 -8.40
CA PHE A 125 -12.17 -5.28 -8.34
C PHE A 125 -12.22 -4.52 -9.67
N LEU A 126 -11.06 -4.20 -10.21
CA LEU A 126 -10.90 -3.53 -11.50
C LEU A 126 -9.83 -4.26 -12.31
N ALA A 127 -10.12 -4.64 -13.55
CA ALA A 127 -9.12 -5.20 -14.46
C ALA A 127 -8.31 -4.07 -15.11
N GLY A 128 -6.99 -4.23 -15.18
CA GLY A 128 -6.12 -3.23 -15.80
C GLY A 128 -4.69 -3.73 -15.94
N MET A 129 -4.02 -3.33 -17.01
CA MET A 129 -2.61 -3.63 -17.24
C MET A 129 -1.75 -2.51 -16.70
N SER A 130 -0.57 -2.86 -16.18
CA SER A 130 0.45 -1.89 -15.74
C SER A 130 -0.05 -0.86 -14.73
N VAL A 131 -1.01 -1.23 -13.89
CA VAL A 131 -1.48 -0.39 -12.79
C VAL A 131 -0.41 -0.36 -11.71
N VAL A 132 -0.04 0.85 -11.27
CA VAL A 132 1.05 1.08 -10.31
C VAL A 132 0.51 1.49 -8.95
N GLY A 133 -0.50 2.37 -8.92
CA GLY A 133 -1.03 2.89 -7.68
C GLY A 133 -2.46 3.38 -7.80
N LEU A 134 -3.06 3.60 -6.65
CA LEU A 134 -4.42 4.09 -6.53
C LEU A 134 -4.56 5.03 -5.34
N CYS A 135 -5.55 5.91 -5.39
CA CYS A 135 -6.09 6.60 -4.22
C CYS A 135 -7.58 6.84 -4.43
N PHE A 136 -8.24 7.31 -3.37
CA PHE A 136 -9.66 7.69 -3.43
C PHE A 136 -9.79 9.18 -3.23
N ASP A 137 -10.79 9.78 -3.87
CA ASP A 137 -11.18 11.16 -3.60
C ASP A 137 -12.39 11.23 -2.66
N ARG A 138 -12.78 12.46 -2.30
CA ARG A 138 -13.92 12.72 -1.40
C ARG A 138 -15.28 12.56 -2.08
N GLU A 139 -15.31 12.40 -3.39
CA GLU A 139 -16.54 12.24 -4.19
C GLU A 139 -16.85 10.76 -4.47
N GLY A 140 -16.06 9.84 -3.90
CA GLY A 140 -16.25 8.40 -4.08
C GLY A 140 -15.62 7.86 -5.37
N LYS A 141 -14.69 8.60 -5.97
CA LYS A 141 -13.94 8.14 -7.15
C LYS A 141 -12.65 7.46 -6.73
N MET A 142 -12.25 6.44 -7.49
CA MET A 142 -10.91 5.90 -7.45
C MET A 142 -10.07 6.54 -8.55
N ILE A 143 -8.92 7.08 -8.15
CA ILE A 143 -7.88 7.53 -9.06
C ILE A 143 -6.89 6.39 -9.22
N VAL A 144 -6.63 5.97 -10.46
CA VAL A 144 -5.73 4.85 -10.78
C VAL A 144 -4.62 5.34 -11.68
N ALA A 145 -3.37 5.13 -11.28
CA ALA A 145 -2.20 5.46 -12.08
C ALA A 145 -1.65 4.21 -12.78
N THR A 146 -1.41 4.32 -14.07
CA THR A 146 -0.62 3.36 -14.86
C THR A 146 0.76 3.96 -15.18
N GLY A 147 1.58 3.24 -15.95
CA GLY A 147 2.87 3.77 -16.41
C GLY A 147 2.77 4.97 -17.36
N ASP A 148 1.59 5.23 -17.94
CA ASP A 148 1.38 6.18 -19.03
C ASP A 148 0.19 7.13 -18.83
N ALA A 149 -0.72 6.83 -17.90
CA ALA A 149 -1.94 7.60 -17.69
C ALA A 149 -2.41 7.57 -16.24
N VAL A 150 -3.28 8.54 -15.92
CA VAL A 150 -4.05 8.55 -14.68
C VAL A 150 -5.52 8.57 -15.05
N TYR A 151 -6.27 7.61 -14.52
CA TYR A 151 -7.70 7.46 -14.72
C TYR A 151 -8.45 7.89 -13.46
N SER A 152 -9.63 8.48 -13.65
CA SER A 152 -10.59 8.74 -12.58
C SER A 152 -11.83 7.91 -12.86
N LEU A 153 -12.25 7.11 -11.88
CA LEU A 153 -13.34 6.15 -12.00
C LEU A 153 -14.37 6.42 -10.92
N ASP A 154 -15.60 6.72 -11.32
CA ASP A 154 -16.73 6.85 -10.40
C ASP A 154 -17.20 5.45 -10.00
N ILE A 155 -16.88 5.05 -8.77
CA ILE A 155 -17.13 3.71 -8.24
C ILE A 155 -17.92 3.71 -6.93
N GLY A 156 -18.22 4.88 -6.38
CA GLY A 156 -18.92 5.03 -5.11
C GLY A 156 -18.18 4.47 -3.89
N VAL A 157 -16.84 4.41 -3.93
CA VAL A 157 -15.99 3.93 -2.83
C VAL A 157 -15.23 5.12 -2.23
N TYR A 158 -15.40 5.32 -0.94
CA TYR A 158 -14.77 6.39 -0.18
C TYR A 158 -13.54 5.84 0.53
N GLY A 159 -12.41 6.52 0.34
CA GLY A 159 -11.15 6.12 0.99
C GLY A 159 -11.08 6.61 2.43
N THR A 160 -10.37 5.83 3.26
CA THR A 160 -10.08 6.22 4.63
C THR A 160 -9.45 7.61 4.67
N LEU A 161 -10.11 8.53 5.36
CA LEU A 161 -9.52 9.83 5.68
C LEU A 161 -8.44 9.63 6.77
N LEU A 162 -7.20 9.99 6.42
CA LEU A 162 -6.07 10.07 7.36
C LEU A 162 -6.09 11.42 8.09
#